data_AF-A0A357C9M4-F1
#
_entry.id   AF-A0A357C9M4-F1
#
_cell.length_a   1.000
_cell.length_b   1.000
_cell.length_c   1.000
_cell.angle_alpha   90.00
_cell.angle_beta   90.00
_cell.angle_gamma   90.00
#
_symmetry.space_group_name_H-M   'P 1'
#
loop_
_entity.id
_entity.type
_entity.pdbx_description
1 polymer ?
#
loop_
_entity_poly.entity_id
_entity_poly.type
_entity_poly.pdbx_seq_one_letter_code
_entity_poly.pdbx_strand_id
1 'polypeptide(L)'
;MAPWEILNKIAIPRPNGSKAADAAANFIADYCTGAGLTVTEEHFLLRTAMQPVVGLFILLCALAFVFFLLKRRPVWALLFALLAPAIYLAEFELNLPTVSLLSAAQGRTIVAEAGPRSGAAEQEIILAAHYDSKTELFDHQARKTFYNFGAVSLGLMLVTAIASLALRQPSASNNAVRYILLVPAIISVLGITGLALSLGGGFLRSDKSPGARDNGTAVAVLLTLADDLANEPELSEYWRVKLVFFGG
;
A
#
# COMPACT_ATOMS: atom_id res chain seq x y z
N MET A 1 -29.03 8.54 -9.82
CA MET A 1 -28.79 9.35 -8.59
C MET A 1 -27.82 10.47 -8.95
N ALA A 2 -27.87 11.66 -8.34
CA ALA A 2 -26.89 12.70 -8.69
C ALA A 2 -25.48 12.30 -8.23
N PRO A 3 -24.40 12.62 -8.98
CA PRO A 3 -23.04 12.23 -8.61
C PRO A 3 -22.63 12.62 -7.18
N TRP A 4 -23.09 13.79 -6.70
CA TRP A 4 -22.84 14.26 -5.34
C TRP A 4 -23.48 13.38 -4.25
N GLU A 5 -24.67 12.84 -4.50
CA GLU A 5 -25.36 11.96 -3.56
C GLU A 5 -24.67 10.59 -3.46
N ILE A 6 -24.19 10.08 -4.61
CA ILE A 6 -23.38 8.86 -4.68
C ILE A 6 -22.07 9.08 -3.90
N LEU A 7 -21.38 10.19 -4.15
CA LEU A 7 -20.13 10.53 -3.47
C LEU A 7 -20.31 10.56 -1.96
N ASN A 8 -21.35 11.20 -1.43
CA ASN A 8 -21.60 11.27 0.02
C ASN A 8 -21.78 9.90 0.68
N LYS A 9 -22.27 8.89 -0.04
CA LYS A 9 -22.39 7.52 0.49
C LYS A 9 -21.06 6.80 0.63
N ILE A 10 -20.10 7.10 -0.26
CA ILE A 10 -18.81 6.42 -0.31
C ILE A 10 -17.65 7.29 0.20
N ALA A 11 -17.85 8.58 0.46
CA ALA A 11 -16.84 9.51 0.98
C ALA A 11 -16.61 9.33 2.48
N ILE A 12 -16.30 8.09 2.86
CA ILE A 12 -15.86 7.68 4.19
C ILE A 12 -14.51 6.98 4.07
N PRO A 13 -13.67 6.98 5.13
CA PRO A 13 -12.45 6.20 5.13
C PRO A 13 -12.75 4.72 4.90
N ARG A 14 -12.22 4.18 3.81
CA ARG A 14 -12.46 2.83 3.30
C ARG A 14 -11.12 2.17 2.91
N PRO A 15 -10.22 1.97 3.89
CA PRO A 15 -8.92 1.37 3.63
C PRO A 15 -9.05 -0.10 3.23
N ASN A 16 -8.04 -0.60 2.51
CA ASN A 16 -7.99 -1.99 2.07
C ASN A 16 -8.18 -2.98 3.23
N GLY A 17 -8.99 -4.00 3.00
CA GLY A 17 -9.34 -5.03 4.01
C GLY A 17 -10.33 -4.57 5.09
N SER A 18 -10.89 -3.36 5.01
CA SER A 18 -11.90 -2.89 5.97
C SER A 18 -13.33 -3.21 5.53
N LYS A 19 -14.22 -3.36 6.51
CA LYS A 19 -15.67 -3.47 6.27
C LYS A 19 -16.25 -2.30 5.46
N ALA A 20 -15.64 -1.12 5.54
CA ALA A 20 -16.07 0.04 4.77
C ALA A 20 -15.71 -0.08 3.29
N ALA A 21 -14.53 -0.63 2.98
CA ALA A 21 -14.17 -0.98 1.59
C ALA A 21 -15.10 -2.08 1.04
N ASP A 22 -15.42 -3.09 1.86
CA ASP A 22 -16.38 -4.13 1.48
C ASP A 22 -17.78 -3.55 1.23
N ALA A 23 -18.26 -2.67 2.11
CA ALA A 23 -19.55 -2.01 1.95
C ALA A 23 -19.60 -1.13 0.70
N ALA A 24 -18.51 -0.40 0.39
CA ALA A 24 -18.42 0.40 -0.84
C ALA A 24 -18.48 -0.48 -2.09
N ALA A 25 -17.75 -1.61 -2.09
CA ALA A 25 -17.79 -2.56 -3.19
C ALA A 25 -19.19 -3.18 -3.38
N ASN A 26 -19.85 -3.61 -2.30
CA ASN A 26 -21.24 -4.10 -2.39
C ASN A 26 -22.17 -3.03 -2.96
N PHE A 27 -22.07 -1.80 -2.45
CA PHE A 27 -22.87 -0.68 -2.96
C PHE A 27 -22.67 -0.43 -4.46
N ILE A 28 -21.42 -0.47 -4.94
CA ILE A 28 -21.10 -0.30 -6.37
C ILE A 28 -21.71 -1.44 -7.20
N ALA A 29 -21.54 -2.70 -6.78
CA ALA A 29 -22.07 -3.86 -7.49
C ALA A 29 -23.60 -3.84 -7.55
N ASP A 30 -24.25 -3.55 -6.42
CA ASP A 30 -25.70 -3.43 -6.31
C ASP A 30 -26.23 -2.27 -7.16
N TYR A 31 -25.51 -1.13 -7.20
CA TYR A 31 -25.89 0.03 -8.00
C TYR A 31 -25.85 -0.31 -9.50
N CYS A 32 -24.74 -0.88 -9.99
CA CYS A 32 -24.60 -1.25 -11.40
C CYS A 32 -25.61 -2.33 -11.81
N THR A 33 -25.87 -3.31 -10.95
CA THR A 33 -26.87 -4.35 -11.19
C THR A 33 -28.28 -3.75 -11.22
N GLY A 34 -28.58 -2.83 -10.29
CA GLY A 34 -29.84 -2.09 -10.26
C GLY A 34 -30.07 -1.21 -11.49
N ALA A 35 -28.99 -0.66 -12.07
CA ALA A 35 -29.02 0.04 -13.35
C ALA A 35 -29.23 -0.92 -14.54
N GLY A 36 -29.08 -2.23 -14.37
CA GLY A 36 -29.28 -3.23 -15.44
C GLY A 36 -28.03 -3.57 -16.25
N LEU A 37 -26.84 -3.23 -15.73
CA LEU A 37 -25.57 -3.67 -16.32
C LEU A 37 -25.28 -5.12 -15.91
N THR A 38 -24.47 -5.81 -16.72
CA THR A 38 -23.96 -7.14 -16.35
C THR A 38 -22.76 -6.95 -15.42
N VAL A 39 -22.87 -7.40 -14.17
CA VAL A 39 -21.82 -7.23 -13.16
C VAL A 39 -21.09 -8.55 -12.91
N THR A 40 -19.76 -8.51 -12.92
CA THR A 40 -18.89 -9.60 -12.49
C THR A 40 -17.94 -9.11 -11.40
N GLU A 41 -17.62 -9.99 -10.45
CA GLU A 41 -16.60 -9.75 -9.42
C GLU A 41 -15.35 -10.59 -9.72
N GLU A 42 -14.21 -9.93 -9.87
CA GLU A 42 -12.91 -10.57 -10.01
C GLU A 42 -12.18 -10.55 -8.66
N HIS A 43 -11.92 -11.73 -8.10
CA HIS A 43 -11.21 -11.86 -6.84
C HIS A 43 -9.70 -12.07 -7.03
N PHE A 44 -8.91 -11.45 -6.16
CA PHE A 44 -7.46 -11.59 -6.18
C PHE A 44 -6.87 -11.54 -4.76
N LEU A 45 -5.59 -11.91 -4.63
CA LEU A 45 -4.88 -11.84 -3.36
C LEU A 45 -4.42 -10.40 -3.10
N LEU A 46 -4.99 -9.75 -2.09
CA LEU A 46 -4.67 -8.38 -1.68
C LEU A 46 -3.82 -8.36 -0.41
N ARG A 47 -2.77 -7.54 -0.40
CA ARG A 47 -1.91 -7.33 0.78
C ARG A 47 -2.32 -6.05 1.49
N THR A 48 -3.38 -6.16 2.29
CA THR A 48 -4.16 -5.04 2.85
C THR A 48 -3.34 -4.05 3.68
N ALA A 49 -2.21 -4.49 4.23
CA ALA A 49 -1.34 -3.69 5.07
C ALA A 49 0.13 -3.87 4.64
N MET A 50 0.41 -3.96 3.33
CA MET A 50 1.77 -4.18 2.81
C MET A 50 2.77 -3.15 3.39
N GLN A 51 2.52 -1.85 3.19
CA GLN A 51 3.44 -0.80 3.64
C GLN A 51 3.68 -0.81 5.17
N PRO A 52 2.67 -0.78 6.05
CA PRO A 52 2.90 -0.78 7.50
C PRO A 52 3.58 -2.07 8.00
N VAL A 53 3.22 -3.24 7.44
CA VAL A 53 3.85 -4.51 7.85
C VAL A 53 5.32 -4.52 7.44
N VAL A 54 5.65 -4.11 6.21
CA VAL A 54 7.04 -4.02 5.76
C VAL A 54 7.83 -3.00 6.60
N GLY A 55 7.26 -1.82 6.85
CA GLY A 55 7.87 -0.80 7.70
C GLY A 55 8.16 -1.30 9.11
N LEU A 56 7.22 -2.02 9.72
CA LEU A 56 7.40 -2.64 11.04
C LEU A 56 8.54 -3.66 11.04
N PHE A 57 8.60 -4.55 10.06
CA PHE A 57 9.65 -5.58 10.00
C PHE A 57 11.03 -4.99 9.75
N ILE A 58 11.16 -3.96 8.91
CA ILE A 58 12.41 -3.22 8.71
C ILE A 58 12.85 -2.55 10.03
N LEU A 59 11.91 -1.95 10.78
CA LEU A 59 12.22 -1.38 12.10
C LEU A 59 12.67 -2.45 13.10
N LEU A 60 11.98 -3.59 13.17
CA LEU A 60 12.38 -4.71 14.02
C LEU A 60 13.78 -5.22 13.67
N CYS A 61 14.13 -5.29 12.39
CA CYS A 61 15.48 -5.63 11.95
C CYS A 61 16.51 -4.59 12.43
N ALA A 62 16.21 -3.30 12.34
CA ALA A 62 17.10 -2.24 12.82
C ALA A 62 17.32 -2.30 14.34
N LEU A 63 16.26 -2.55 15.11
CA LEU A 63 16.34 -2.73 16.56
C LEU A 63 17.14 -3.98 16.93
N ALA A 64 16.91 -5.09 16.23
CA ALA A 64 17.68 -6.32 16.40
C ALA A 64 19.16 -6.12 16.06
N PHE A 65 19.47 -5.39 14.97
CA PHE A 65 20.83 -5.01 14.61
C PHE A 65 21.54 -4.27 15.76
N VAL A 66 20.91 -3.23 16.34
CA VAL A 66 21.50 -2.49 17.47
C VAL A 66 21.64 -3.38 18.69
N PHE A 67 20.65 -4.22 18.99
CA PHE A 67 20.71 -5.17 20.11
C PHE A 67 21.91 -6.12 19.97
N PHE A 68 22.11 -6.74 18.82
CA PHE A 68 23.24 -7.64 18.58
C PHE A 68 24.59 -6.92 18.50
N LEU A 69 24.61 -5.68 18.02
CA LEU A 69 25.79 -4.80 18.10
C LEU A 69 26.19 -4.56 19.57
N LEU A 70 25.23 -4.24 20.43
CA LEU A 70 25.46 -4.06 21.88
C LEU A 70 25.90 -5.35 22.56
N LYS A 71 25.40 -6.51 22.12
CA LYS A 71 25.79 -7.84 22.63
C LYS A 71 27.11 -8.36 22.06
N ARG A 72 27.82 -7.58 21.23
CA ARG A 72 29.08 -7.97 20.57
C ARG A 72 28.94 -9.25 19.73
N ARG A 73 27.81 -9.36 19.02
CA ARG A 73 27.48 -10.48 18.15
C ARG A 73 27.46 -9.98 16.69
N PRO A 74 28.64 -9.69 16.08
CA PRO A 74 28.71 -8.98 14.80
C PRO A 74 28.09 -9.74 13.63
N VAL A 75 28.15 -11.07 13.63
CA VAL A 75 27.50 -11.91 12.60
C VAL A 75 25.98 -11.71 12.61
N TRP A 76 25.38 -11.69 13.80
CA TRP A 76 23.94 -11.46 13.95
C TRP A 76 23.56 -10.02 13.62
N ALA A 77 24.38 -9.04 13.99
CA ALA A 77 24.19 -7.66 13.57
C ALA A 77 24.20 -7.54 12.03
N LEU A 78 25.16 -8.18 11.35
CA LEU A 78 25.23 -8.19 9.89
C LEU A 78 24.02 -8.88 9.25
N LEU A 79 23.56 -10.02 9.81
CA LEU A 79 22.36 -10.70 9.33
C LEU A 79 21.15 -9.76 9.28
N PHE A 80 20.85 -9.07 10.39
CA PHE A 80 19.71 -8.15 10.43
C PHE A 80 19.93 -6.89 9.60
N ALA A 81 21.18 -6.43 9.46
CA ALA A 81 21.52 -5.32 8.57
C ALA A 81 21.34 -5.66 7.08
N LEU A 82 21.48 -6.94 6.70
CA LEU A 82 21.19 -7.45 5.36
C LEU A 82 19.70 -7.76 5.15
N LEU A 83 19.02 -8.27 6.19
CA LEU A 83 17.63 -8.65 6.10
C LEU A 83 16.71 -7.45 5.84
N ALA A 84 16.97 -6.30 6.47
CA ALA A 84 16.17 -5.09 6.25
C ALA A 84 16.12 -4.62 4.78
N PRO A 85 17.25 -4.39 4.08
CA PRO A 85 17.22 -4.05 2.66
C PRO A 85 16.73 -5.21 1.79
N ALA A 86 16.98 -6.47 2.16
CA ALA A 86 16.45 -7.62 1.41
C ALA A 86 14.91 -7.67 1.43
N ILE A 87 14.28 -7.42 2.59
CA ILE A 87 12.83 -7.29 2.70
C ILE A 87 12.33 -6.13 1.84
N TYR A 88 12.97 -4.95 1.92
CA TYR A 88 12.58 -3.79 1.12
C TYR A 88 12.62 -4.11 -0.38
N LEU A 89 13.73 -4.68 -0.87
CA LEU A 89 13.91 -5.01 -2.29
C LEU A 89 12.92 -6.09 -2.75
N ALA A 90 12.74 -7.16 -1.96
CA ALA A 90 11.79 -8.21 -2.28
C ALA A 90 10.38 -7.63 -2.43
N GLU A 91 9.94 -6.82 -1.46
CA GLU A 91 8.57 -6.33 -1.39
C GLU A 91 8.25 -5.23 -2.42
N PHE A 92 9.12 -4.23 -2.56
CA PHE A 92 8.84 -3.03 -3.36
C PHE A 92 9.44 -3.04 -4.77
N GLU A 93 10.61 -3.65 -4.96
CA GLU A 93 11.31 -3.61 -6.26
C GLU A 93 11.03 -4.87 -7.09
N LEU A 94 10.96 -6.04 -6.42
CA LEU A 94 10.76 -7.33 -7.08
C LEU A 94 9.33 -7.84 -7.01
N ASN A 95 8.44 -7.16 -6.27
CA ASN A 95 7.06 -7.60 -6.01
C ASN A 95 6.94 -9.05 -5.49
N LEU A 96 7.96 -9.52 -4.77
CA LEU A 96 7.98 -10.81 -4.09
C LEU A 96 7.40 -10.64 -2.68
N PRO A 97 6.19 -11.16 -2.41
CA PRO A 97 5.55 -10.95 -1.12
C PRO A 97 6.24 -11.83 -0.06
N THR A 98 6.77 -11.20 0.97
CA THR A 98 7.48 -11.86 2.08
C THR A 98 6.71 -11.67 3.38
N VAL A 99 7.02 -10.63 4.13
CA VAL A 99 6.35 -10.27 5.39
C VAL A 99 4.95 -9.71 5.14
N SER A 100 4.70 -9.09 3.98
CA SER A 100 3.40 -8.50 3.64
C SER A 100 2.29 -9.55 3.47
N LEU A 101 2.62 -10.83 3.26
CA LEU A 101 1.65 -11.94 3.26
C LEU A 101 0.91 -12.09 4.59
N LEU A 102 1.46 -11.57 5.69
CA LEU A 102 0.76 -11.54 6.98
C LEU A 102 -0.50 -10.68 6.94
N SER A 103 -0.63 -9.79 5.94
CA SER A 103 -1.81 -8.97 5.69
C SER A 103 -2.62 -9.42 4.47
N ALA A 104 -2.35 -10.63 3.98
CA ALA A 104 -3.06 -11.19 2.84
C ALA A 104 -4.54 -11.38 3.17
N ALA A 105 -5.39 -10.85 2.30
CA ALA A 105 -6.83 -11.03 2.31
C ALA A 105 -7.32 -11.16 0.87
N GLN A 106 -8.59 -11.48 0.70
CA GLN A 106 -9.22 -11.47 -0.61
C GLN A 106 -9.58 -10.03 -0.98
N GLY A 107 -9.02 -9.53 -2.08
CA GLY A 107 -9.47 -8.32 -2.75
C GLY A 107 -10.55 -8.65 -3.79
N ARG A 108 -11.22 -7.60 -4.28
CA ARG A 108 -12.15 -7.73 -5.41
C ARG A 108 -12.12 -6.51 -6.30
N THR A 109 -12.35 -6.75 -7.58
CA THR A 109 -12.62 -5.75 -8.60
C THR A 109 -14.01 -6.00 -9.12
N ILE A 110 -14.80 -4.94 -9.26
CA ILE A 110 -16.14 -5.01 -9.82
C ILE A 110 -16.04 -4.54 -11.26
N VAL A 111 -16.49 -5.38 -12.18
CA VAL A 111 -16.57 -5.06 -13.60
C VAL A 111 -18.04 -5.02 -13.97
N ALA A 112 -18.54 -3.83 -14.34
CA ALA A 112 -19.88 -3.65 -14.82
C ALA A 112 -19.84 -3.39 -16.33
N GLU A 113 -20.58 -4.18 -17.10
CA GLU A 113 -20.56 -4.14 -18.55
C GLU A 113 -21.92 -3.70 -19.12
N ALA A 114 -21.86 -2.72 -20.01
CA ALA A 114 -22.88 -2.43 -21.00
C ALA A 114 -22.34 -2.83 -22.38
N GLY A 115 -23.16 -3.43 -23.23
CA GLY A 115 -22.69 -3.84 -24.55
C GLY A 115 -23.82 -3.92 -25.55
N PRO A 116 -23.47 -4.05 -26.85
CA PRO A 116 -24.44 -4.03 -27.91
C PRO A 116 -25.43 -5.18 -27.72
N ARG A 117 -26.72 -4.84 -27.60
CA ARG A 117 -27.82 -5.82 -27.50
C ARG A 117 -27.90 -6.76 -28.71
N SER A 118 -27.21 -6.42 -29.80
CA SER A 118 -27.32 -7.03 -31.12
C SER A 118 -26.18 -7.99 -31.52
N GLY A 119 -25.11 -8.16 -30.73
CA GLY A 119 -24.04 -9.12 -31.09
C GLY A 119 -22.67 -8.87 -30.46
N ALA A 120 -21.62 -9.33 -31.13
CA ALA A 120 -20.24 -9.15 -30.70
C ALA A 120 -19.79 -7.70 -30.96
N ALA A 121 -19.39 -6.98 -29.91
CA ALA A 121 -18.80 -5.65 -30.05
C ALA A 121 -17.50 -5.72 -30.84
N GLU A 122 -17.30 -4.81 -31.79
CA GLU A 122 -16.04 -4.72 -32.55
C GLU A 122 -14.92 -4.08 -31.71
N GLN A 123 -15.28 -3.27 -30.72
CA GLN A 123 -14.36 -2.49 -29.89
C GLN A 123 -14.87 -2.34 -28.45
N GLU A 124 -13.94 -2.19 -27.50
CA GLU A 124 -14.24 -2.03 -26.07
C GLU A 124 -13.72 -0.68 -25.55
N ILE A 125 -14.52 -0.01 -24.72
CA ILE A 125 -14.14 1.18 -23.94
C ILE A 125 -14.09 0.77 -22.47
N ILE A 126 -12.93 0.96 -21.83
CA ILE A 126 -12.73 0.63 -20.42
C ILE A 126 -12.50 1.93 -19.64
N LEU A 127 -13.37 2.20 -18.68
CA LEU A 127 -13.27 3.32 -17.75
C LEU A 127 -13.07 2.76 -16.34
N ALA A 128 -12.07 3.25 -15.63
CA ALA A 128 -11.68 2.65 -14.37
C ALA A 128 -11.53 3.68 -13.24
N ALA A 129 -11.91 3.29 -12.03
CA ALA A 129 -11.72 4.05 -10.81
C ALA A 129 -11.40 3.11 -9.65
N HIS A 130 -10.57 3.55 -8.71
CA HIS A 130 -10.32 2.76 -7.50
C HIS A 130 -11.27 3.19 -6.38
N TYR A 131 -11.82 2.23 -5.67
CA TYR A 131 -12.81 2.49 -4.63
C TYR A 131 -12.23 2.41 -3.22
N ASP A 132 -10.98 2.04 -3.00
CA ASP A 132 -10.37 2.12 -1.66
C ASP A 132 -9.89 3.55 -1.34
N SER A 133 -9.48 3.78 -0.09
CA SER A 133 -8.92 5.05 0.36
C SER A 133 -7.54 4.89 0.99
N LYS A 134 -6.68 5.87 0.70
CA LYS A 134 -5.32 6.02 1.21
C LYS A 134 -5.23 5.96 2.75
N THR A 135 -4.15 5.35 3.27
CA THR A 135 -3.95 5.13 4.72
C THR A 135 -2.69 5.77 5.29
N GLU A 136 -1.89 6.46 4.49
CA GLU A 136 -0.58 6.93 4.93
C GLU A 136 -0.62 8.25 5.70
N LEU A 137 0.40 8.43 6.56
CA LEU A 137 0.53 9.59 7.44
C LEU A 137 0.86 10.87 6.68
N PHE A 138 1.71 10.76 5.66
CA PHE A 138 2.29 11.88 4.92
C PHE A 138 1.83 11.88 3.46
N ASP A 139 1.72 13.10 2.91
CA ASP A 139 1.64 13.29 1.47
C ASP A 139 2.94 12.84 0.78
N HIS A 140 2.92 12.85 -0.56
CA HIS A 140 4.04 12.38 -1.36
C HIS A 140 5.31 13.24 -1.22
N GLN A 141 5.18 14.55 -0.93
CA GLN A 141 6.32 15.45 -0.76
C GLN A 141 7.02 15.22 0.57
N ALA A 142 6.26 15.20 1.67
CA ALA A 142 6.80 14.93 3.00
C ALA A 142 7.38 13.50 3.09
N ARG A 143 6.74 12.52 2.43
CA ARG A 143 7.23 11.13 2.36
C ARG A 143 8.61 11.00 1.72
N LYS A 144 8.90 11.80 0.69
CA LYS A 144 10.18 11.75 -0.04
C LYS A 144 11.38 11.95 0.89
N THR A 145 11.26 12.85 1.87
CA THR A 145 12.31 13.08 2.86
C THR A 145 12.60 11.83 3.70
N PHE A 146 11.56 11.16 4.19
CA PHE A 146 11.71 9.92 4.97
C PHE A 146 12.23 8.76 4.14
N TYR A 147 11.87 8.67 2.86
CA TYR A 147 12.38 7.63 1.95
C TYR A 147 13.87 7.82 1.68
N ASN A 148 14.29 9.04 1.33
CA ASN A 148 15.69 9.36 1.08
C ASN A 148 16.54 9.11 2.33
N PHE A 149 16.08 9.59 3.49
CA PHE A 149 16.81 9.39 4.73
C PHE A 149 16.80 7.92 5.18
N GLY A 150 15.71 7.19 4.93
CA GLY A 150 15.61 5.75 5.14
C GLY A 150 16.63 4.96 4.32
N ALA A 151 16.79 5.29 3.04
CA ALA A 151 17.78 4.65 2.17
C ALA A 151 19.22 4.87 2.67
N VAL A 152 19.56 6.12 3.03
CA VAL A 152 20.86 6.43 3.65
C VAL A 152 21.05 5.66 4.95
N SER A 153 20.00 5.55 5.77
CA SER A 153 20.03 4.85 7.05
C SER A 153 20.26 3.34 6.91
N LEU A 154 19.65 2.70 5.90
CA LEU A 154 19.90 1.29 5.55
C LEU A 154 21.36 1.08 5.13
N GLY A 155 21.90 1.96 4.28
CA GLY A 155 23.30 1.91 3.88
C GLY A 155 24.26 2.09 5.06
N LEU A 156 23.99 3.07 5.93
CA LEU A 156 24.77 3.33 7.13
C LEU A 156 24.73 2.13 8.10
N MET A 157 23.57 1.47 8.21
CA MET A 157 23.41 0.28 9.04
C MET A 157 24.29 -0.86 8.54
N LEU A 158 24.31 -1.10 7.23
CA LEU A 158 25.14 -2.13 6.61
C LEU A 158 26.63 -1.85 6.78
N VAL A 159 27.08 -0.61 6.51
CA VAL A 159 28.48 -0.20 6.71
C VAL A 159 28.90 -0.39 8.17
N THR A 160 28.04 -0.01 9.12
CA THR A 160 28.29 -0.17 10.56
C THR A 160 28.39 -1.65 10.95
N ALA A 161 27.56 -2.52 10.38
CA ALA A 161 27.61 -3.95 10.63
C ALA A 161 28.90 -4.59 10.08
N ILE A 162 29.31 -4.21 8.86
CA ILE A 162 30.56 -4.67 8.25
C ILE A 162 31.76 -4.20 9.08
N ALA A 163 31.78 -2.93 9.50
CA ALA A 163 32.82 -2.40 10.36
C ALA A 163 32.90 -3.14 11.71
N SER A 164 31.75 -3.44 12.32
CA SER A 164 31.68 -4.23 13.57
C SER A 164 32.28 -5.64 13.40
N LEU A 165 32.03 -6.29 12.26
CA LEU A 165 32.60 -7.59 11.94
C LEU A 165 34.11 -7.53 11.68
N ALA A 166 34.56 -6.55 10.89
CA ALA A 166 35.97 -6.37 10.55
C ALA A 166 36.83 -6.03 11.77
N LEU A 167 36.31 -5.18 12.67
CA LEU A 167 37.00 -4.80 13.90
C LEU A 167 36.99 -5.91 14.96
N ARG A 168 36.32 -7.04 14.70
CA ARG A 168 36.23 -8.24 15.56
C ARG A 168 36.13 -7.88 17.05
N GLN A 169 35.23 -6.94 17.39
CA GLN A 169 35.04 -6.34 18.72
C GLN A 169 35.58 -7.25 19.84
N PRO A 170 36.83 -7.04 20.32
CA PRO A 170 37.42 -7.90 21.32
C PRO A 170 36.55 -7.91 22.56
N SER A 171 36.35 -9.09 23.14
CA SER A 171 35.33 -9.34 24.18
C SER A 171 35.43 -8.43 25.43
N ALA A 172 36.52 -7.68 25.64
CA ALA A 172 36.72 -6.96 26.90
C ALA A 172 37.38 -5.55 26.84
N SER A 173 38.24 -5.18 25.88
CA SER A 173 39.18 -4.05 26.14
C SER A 173 38.89 -2.70 25.47
N ASN A 174 38.06 -2.59 24.44
CA ASN A 174 37.92 -1.31 23.71
C ASN A 174 36.47 -0.82 23.59
N ASN A 175 35.93 -0.30 24.68
CA ASN A 175 34.60 0.33 24.70
C ASN A 175 34.51 1.55 23.78
N ALA A 176 35.63 2.24 23.48
CA ALA A 176 35.63 3.41 22.60
C ALA A 176 35.17 3.05 21.17
N VAL A 177 35.65 1.94 20.61
CA VAL A 177 35.23 1.46 19.28
C VAL A 177 33.72 1.15 19.26
N ARG A 178 33.18 0.59 20.35
CA ARG A 178 31.74 0.36 20.48
C ARG A 178 30.96 1.67 20.48
N TYR A 179 31.38 2.67 21.25
CA TYR A 179 30.70 3.98 21.28
C TYR A 179 30.74 4.67 19.91
N ILE A 180 31.86 4.56 19.19
CA ILE A 180 31.99 5.09 17.83
C ILE A 180 30.99 4.41 16.88
N LEU A 181 30.83 3.08 16.94
CA LEU A 181 29.87 2.37 16.10
C LEU A 181 28.41 2.59 16.51
N LEU A 182 28.15 2.99 17.76
CA LEU A 182 26.79 3.25 18.22
C LEU A 182 26.20 4.54 17.64
N VAL A 183 27.01 5.56 17.38
CA VAL A 183 26.55 6.81 16.77
C VAL A 183 25.87 6.57 15.41
N PRO A 184 26.53 5.96 14.40
CA PRO A 184 25.89 5.67 13.12
C PRO A 184 24.74 4.67 13.26
N ALA A 185 24.84 3.70 14.19
CA ALA A 185 23.75 2.76 14.45
C ALA A 185 22.47 3.45 14.96
N ILE A 186 22.60 4.44 15.85
CA ILE A 186 21.46 5.23 16.34
C ILE A 186 20.87 6.07 15.22
N ILE A 187 21.71 6.74 14.42
CA ILE A 187 21.26 7.52 13.25
C ILE A 187 20.47 6.63 12.28
N SER A 188 20.97 5.42 12.00
CA SER A 188 20.26 4.43 11.18
C SER A 188 18.89 4.07 11.75
N VAL A 189 18.79 3.79 13.05
CA VAL A 189 17.50 3.49 13.68
C VAL A 189 16.54 4.67 13.61
N LEU A 190 17.01 5.89 13.81
CA LEU A 190 16.17 7.09 13.71
C LEU A 190 15.59 7.26 12.30
N GLY A 191 16.41 7.11 11.25
CA GLY A 191 15.93 7.22 9.88
C GLY A 191 15.02 6.05 9.47
N ILE A 192 15.31 4.83 9.93
CA ILE A 192 14.43 3.67 9.72
C ILE A 192 13.10 3.84 10.48
N THR A 193 13.12 4.44 11.67
CA THR A 193 11.89 4.78 12.40
C THR A 193 11.05 5.77 11.60
N GLY A 194 11.68 6.82 11.04
CA GLY A 194 11.01 7.76 10.14
C GLY A 194 10.43 7.08 8.90
N LEU A 195 11.16 6.15 8.28
CA LEU A 195 10.69 5.35 7.16
C LEU A 195 9.48 4.48 7.55
N ALA A 196 9.55 3.76 8.67
CA ALA A 196 8.46 2.92 9.17
C ALA A 196 7.20 3.74 9.49
N LEU A 197 7.35 4.91 10.11
CA LEU A 197 6.25 5.86 10.34
C LEU A 197 5.67 6.40 9.02
N SER A 198 6.51 6.59 8.00
CA SER A 198 6.05 7.02 6.68
C SER A 198 5.21 5.95 5.98
N LEU A 199 5.62 4.68 6.11
CA LEU A 199 4.94 3.53 5.52
C LEU A 199 3.66 3.11 6.27
N GLY A 200 3.60 3.31 7.59
CA GLY A 200 2.50 2.75 8.41
C GLY A 200 1.87 3.70 9.42
N GLY A 201 2.40 4.91 9.60
CA GLY A 201 1.97 5.81 10.66
C GLY A 201 0.53 6.31 10.53
N GLY A 202 -0.08 6.22 9.34
CA GLY A 202 -1.47 6.67 9.17
C GLY A 202 -2.50 5.70 9.76
N PHE A 203 -2.11 4.48 10.16
CA PHE A 203 -2.94 3.64 11.03
C PHE A 203 -3.17 4.26 12.41
N LEU A 204 -2.27 5.13 12.86
CA LEU A 204 -2.36 5.83 14.14
C LEU A 204 -3.28 7.07 14.07
N ARG A 205 -3.71 7.47 12.87
CA ARG A 205 -4.62 8.61 12.68
C ARG A 205 -6.07 8.20 12.88
N SER A 206 -6.79 9.02 13.64
CA SER A 206 -8.26 8.94 13.73
C SER A 206 -8.94 9.60 12.53
N ASP A 207 -8.30 10.59 11.91
CA ASP A 207 -8.80 11.40 10.79
C ASP A 207 -8.30 10.88 9.43
N LYS A 208 -8.61 9.62 9.14
CA LYS A 208 -8.24 9.02 7.85
C LYS A 208 -8.94 9.74 6.69
N SER A 209 -8.27 9.80 5.54
CA SER A 209 -8.83 10.44 4.35
C SER A 209 -10.09 9.69 3.90
N PRO A 210 -11.19 10.40 3.59
CA PRO A 210 -12.38 9.80 2.98
C PRO A 210 -12.18 9.45 1.49
N GLY A 211 -11.03 9.82 0.90
CA GLY A 211 -10.75 9.55 -0.52
C GLY A 211 -11.77 10.20 -1.46
N ALA A 212 -12.32 11.36 -1.10
CA ALA A 212 -13.37 12.00 -1.89
C ALA A 212 -12.87 12.35 -3.31
N ARG A 213 -11.73 13.03 -3.41
CA ARG A 213 -11.07 13.32 -4.69
C ARG A 213 -10.33 12.11 -5.28
N ASP A 214 -9.77 11.26 -4.41
CA ASP A 214 -8.85 10.17 -4.76
C ASP A 214 -9.35 8.86 -4.12
N ASN A 215 -10.24 8.10 -4.76
CA ASN A 215 -10.85 8.39 -6.07
C ASN A 215 -12.39 8.28 -6.08
N GLY A 216 -13.02 8.68 -4.97
CA GLY A 216 -14.48 8.63 -4.79
C GLY A 216 -15.27 9.42 -5.84
N THR A 217 -14.77 10.57 -6.30
CA THR A 217 -15.45 11.36 -7.34
C THR A 217 -15.50 10.60 -8.67
N ALA A 218 -14.42 9.93 -9.10
CA ALA A 218 -14.47 9.14 -10.32
C ALA A 218 -15.42 7.95 -10.17
N VAL A 219 -15.42 7.27 -9.01
CA VAL A 219 -16.40 6.21 -8.73
C VAL A 219 -17.83 6.75 -8.89
N ALA A 220 -18.13 7.92 -8.31
CA ALA A 220 -19.45 8.53 -8.41
C ALA A 220 -19.83 8.88 -9.86
N VAL A 221 -18.90 9.43 -10.64
CA VAL A 221 -19.12 9.74 -12.06
C VAL A 221 -19.38 8.47 -12.88
N LEU A 222 -18.61 7.40 -12.66
CA LEU A 222 -18.82 6.14 -13.39
C LEU A 222 -20.14 5.47 -12.99
N LEU A 223 -20.58 5.57 -11.74
CA LEU A 223 -21.89 5.08 -11.33
C LEU A 223 -23.04 5.89 -11.96
N THR A 224 -22.89 7.20 -12.14
CA THR A 224 -23.87 7.98 -12.93
C THR A 224 -23.85 7.56 -14.40
N LEU A 225 -22.67 7.32 -14.99
CA LEU A 225 -22.57 6.79 -16.35
C LEU A 225 -23.23 5.41 -16.49
N ALA A 226 -23.25 4.59 -15.44
CA ALA A 226 -24.00 3.33 -15.46
C ALA A 226 -25.50 3.55 -15.65
N ASP A 227 -26.09 4.59 -15.02
CA ASP A 227 -27.49 4.97 -15.25
C ASP A 227 -27.69 5.42 -16.71
N ASP A 228 -26.77 6.24 -17.24
CA ASP A 228 -26.86 6.74 -18.61
C ASP A 228 -26.77 5.59 -19.64
N LEU A 229 -25.81 4.67 -19.48
CA LEU A 229 -25.64 3.49 -20.34
C LEU A 229 -26.87 2.57 -20.35
N ALA A 230 -27.60 2.51 -19.23
CA ALA A 230 -28.82 1.72 -19.11
C ALA A 230 -30.02 2.37 -19.80
N ASN A 231 -30.14 3.70 -19.69
CA ASN A 231 -31.29 4.47 -20.17
C ASN A 231 -31.12 4.96 -21.62
N GLU A 232 -29.87 5.07 -22.10
CA GLU A 232 -29.52 5.54 -23.44
C GLU A 232 -28.72 4.44 -24.18
N PRO A 233 -29.39 3.40 -24.72
CA PRO A 233 -28.73 2.24 -25.32
C PRO A 233 -27.80 2.59 -26.49
N GLU A 234 -28.07 3.71 -27.17
CA GLU A 234 -27.23 4.30 -28.23
C GLU A 234 -25.77 4.56 -27.80
N LEU A 235 -25.53 4.83 -26.51
CA LEU A 235 -24.18 5.01 -25.96
C LEU A 235 -23.32 3.73 -26.03
N SER A 236 -23.95 2.55 -26.15
CA SER A 236 -23.28 1.25 -26.23
C SER A 236 -23.70 0.42 -27.47
N GLU A 237 -24.29 1.08 -28.48
CA GLU A 237 -24.78 0.41 -29.69
C GLU A 237 -23.66 -0.24 -30.50
N TYR A 238 -22.49 0.39 -30.55
CA TYR A 238 -21.32 -0.09 -31.31
C TYR A 238 -20.17 -0.55 -30.40
N TRP A 239 -20.20 -0.17 -29.12
CA TRP A 239 -19.08 -0.33 -28.19
C TRP A 239 -19.53 -1.15 -27.00
N ARG A 240 -18.69 -2.09 -26.56
CA ARG A 240 -18.80 -2.61 -25.19
C ARG A 240 -18.15 -1.61 -24.24
N VAL A 241 -18.91 -1.11 -23.28
CA VAL A 241 -18.41 -0.20 -22.23
C VAL A 241 -18.26 -0.99 -20.94
N LYS A 242 -17.03 -1.07 -20.43
CA LYS A 242 -16.71 -1.68 -19.14
C LYS A 242 -16.37 -0.60 -18.12
N LEU A 243 -17.09 -0.59 -17.02
CA LEU A 243 -16.82 0.22 -15.84
C LEU A 243 -16.11 -0.67 -14.82
N VAL A 244 -14.84 -0.38 -14.57
CA VAL A 244 -13.97 -1.21 -13.72
C VAL A 244 -13.69 -0.48 -12.40
N PHE A 245 -14.19 -1.02 -11.31
CA PHE A 245 -13.99 -0.51 -9.97
C PHE A 245 -13.06 -1.43 -9.20
N PHE A 246 -11.81 -1.04 -9.03
CA PHE A 246 -10.80 -1.87 -8.36
C PHE A 246 -10.58 -1.43 -6.92
N GLY A 247 -10.44 -2.39 -6.01
CA GLY A 247 -9.88 -2.15 -4.67
C GLY A 247 -8.41 -2.54 -4.67
N GLY A 248 -7.64 -2.04 -3.70
CA GLY A 248 -6.27 -2.52 -3.46
C GLY A 248 -5.19 -1.47 -3.49
#